data_AF-A0A1E5SKS5-F1
#
_entry.id   AF-A0A1E5SKS5-F1
#
_cell.length_a   1.000
_cell.length_b   1.000
_cell.length_c   1.000
_cell.angle_alpha   90.00
_cell.angle_beta   90.00
_cell.angle_gamma   90.00
#
_symmetry.space_group_name_H-M   'P 1'
#
loop_
_entity.id
_entity.type
_entity.pdbx_description
1 polymer ?
#
loop_
_entity_poly.entity_id
_entity_poly.type
_entity_poly.pdbx_seq_one_letter_code
_entity_poly.pdbx_strand_id
1 'polypeptide(L)'
;MKFLKKIPITYSGTLNDVKLVNFSVAMDEVLPLVPKEIKVLDFNGRAVISMVNVKLKQMRPSFFPKWLSFEYQHVAFRLLVDDTNLNSGKAKGIYFLKSFTNKPLISVFGNLLSHYKLSNAEIHDVYGFDLWQNKKFLHYNLNEKTPLQKEWLKTSIGAIDRAYAVDNSSIYCTLIQREKWPIEWVNCIGFKTNFFKTAEFLGAFSVNEVIDYKWLPAKKISALL
;
A
#
# COMPACT_ATOMS: atom_id res chain seq x y z
N MET A 1 -22.09 6.70 12.08
CA MET A 1 -21.04 6.00 11.30
C MET A 1 -19.64 6.64 11.35
N LYS A 2 -19.43 7.85 11.92
CA LYS A 2 -18.09 8.49 12.06
C LYS A 2 -17.31 8.12 13.35
N PHE A 3 -17.95 7.45 14.32
CA PHE A 3 -17.34 7.13 15.62
C PHE A 3 -16.40 5.91 15.58
N LEU A 4 -16.68 4.91 14.71
CA LEU A 4 -15.92 3.67 14.63
C LEU A 4 -14.48 3.87 14.12
N LYS A 5 -14.24 4.86 13.24
CA LYS A 5 -12.90 5.23 12.75
C LYS A 5 -11.98 5.78 13.84
N LYS A 6 -12.55 6.19 14.99
CA LYS A 6 -11.82 6.76 16.12
C LYS A 6 -11.49 5.73 17.20
N ILE A 7 -12.05 4.51 17.12
CA ILE A 7 -11.76 3.48 18.12
C ILE A 7 -10.37 2.94 17.83
N PRO A 8 -9.39 3.10 18.75
CA PRO A 8 -8.03 2.68 18.52
C PRO A 8 -7.92 1.16 18.65
N ILE A 9 -8.26 0.44 17.59
CA ILE A 9 -8.17 -1.02 17.55
C ILE A 9 -6.85 -1.41 16.92
N THR A 10 -6.03 -2.15 17.68
CA THR A 10 -4.88 -2.86 17.14
C THR A 10 -5.35 -4.12 16.45
N TYR A 11 -4.86 -4.36 15.23
CA TYR A 11 -5.05 -5.62 14.53
C TYR A 11 -3.76 -6.42 14.49
N SER A 12 -3.88 -7.73 14.49
CA SER A 12 -2.76 -8.65 14.39
C SER A 12 -3.08 -9.75 13.37
N GLY A 13 -2.06 -10.20 12.65
CA GLY A 13 -2.12 -11.27 11.68
C GLY A 13 -0.78 -11.46 11.00
N THR A 14 -0.76 -12.11 9.83
CA THR A 14 0.47 -12.36 9.08
C THR A 14 0.33 -11.92 7.62
N LEU A 15 1.42 -11.38 7.06
CA LEU A 15 1.56 -11.08 5.64
C LEU A 15 2.21 -12.28 4.96
N ASN A 16 1.54 -12.81 3.95
CA ASN A 16 1.99 -13.96 3.17
C ASN A 16 2.07 -13.53 1.71
N ASP A 17 3.02 -14.11 0.98
CA ASP A 17 3.14 -13.97 -0.48
C ASP A 17 3.12 -12.49 -0.93
N VAL A 18 3.95 -11.67 -0.28
CA VAL A 18 4.01 -10.23 -0.59
C VAL A 18 4.74 -10.04 -1.91
N LYS A 19 4.07 -9.40 -2.87
CA LYS A 19 4.67 -8.90 -4.11
C LYS A 19 4.52 -7.39 -4.18
N LEU A 20 5.58 -6.71 -4.59
CA LEU A 20 5.62 -5.27 -4.77
C LEU A 20 5.94 -4.98 -6.24
N VAL A 21 5.09 -4.21 -6.92
CA VAL A 21 5.35 -3.72 -8.28
C VAL A 21 5.37 -2.21 -8.22
N ASN A 22 6.51 -1.62 -8.57
CA ASN A 22 6.73 -0.20 -8.44
C ASN A 22 6.79 0.41 -9.83
N PHE A 23 6.08 1.50 -10.01
CA PHE A 23 6.01 2.23 -11.27
C PHE A 23 5.90 3.73 -10.99
N SER A 24 6.34 4.53 -11.96
CA SER A 24 6.17 5.98 -11.93
C SER A 24 5.02 6.41 -12.81
N VAL A 25 4.43 7.56 -12.50
CA VAL A 25 3.35 8.19 -13.27
C VAL A 25 3.57 9.70 -13.30
N ALA A 26 3.03 10.38 -14.31
CA ALA A 26 3.05 11.83 -14.38
C ALA A 26 2.31 12.44 -13.17
N MET A 27 2.84 13.58 -12.69
CA MET A 27 2.38 14.21 -11.46
C MET A 27 0.92 14.71 -11.58
N ASP A 28 0.53 15.20 -12.76
CA ASP A 28 -0.81 15.68 -13.08
C ASP A 28 -1.90 14.60 -13.00
N GLU A 29 -1.56 13.33 -13.23
CA GLU A 29 -2.49 12.20 -13.06
C GLU A 29 -2.76 11.88 -11.57
N VAL A 30 -1.86 12.27 -10.67
CA VAL A 30 -1.90 11.91 -9.24
C VAL A 30 -2.39 13.05 -8.36
N LEU A 31 -1.92 14.28 -8.58
CA LEU A 31 -2.25 15.43 -7.74
C LEU A 31 -3.76 15.63 -7.51
N PRO A 32 -4.66 15.46 -8.53
CA PRO A 32 -6.10 15.59 -8.31
C PRO A 32 -6.70 14.51 -7.39
N LEU A 33 -5.99 13.40 -7.18
CA LEU A 33 -6.44 12.27 -6.35
C LEU A 33 -5.96 12.37 -4.90
N VAL A 34 -5.02 13.27 -4.62
CA VAL A 34 -4.33 13.41 -3.33
C VAL A 34 -4.86 14.65 -2.61
N PRO A 35 -5.21 14.56 -1.31
CA PRO A 35 -5.57 15.73 -0.52
C PRO A 35 -4.42 16.75 -0.50
N LYS A 36 -4.74 18.05 -0.56
CA LYS A 36 -3.75 19.15 -0.56
C LYS A 36 -2.80 19.14 0.64
N GLU A 37 -3.22 18.52 1.75
CA GLU A 37 -2.43 18.37 2.97
C GLU A 37 -1.29 17.34 2.83
N ILE A 38 -1.31 16.51 1.77
CA ILE A 38 -0.31 15.48 1.51
C ILE A 38 0.57 15.93 0.34
N LYS A 39 1.87 16.12 0.62
CA LYS A 39 2.87 16.44 -0.41
C LYS A 39 3.37 15.16 -1.08
N VAL A 40 3.17 15.04 -2.39
CA VAL A 40 3.66 13.90 -3.17
C VAL A 40 5.19 13.98 -3.28
N LEU A 41 5.87 12.85 -3.17
CA LEU A 41 7.33 12.80 -3.39
C LEU A 41 7.60 13.01 -4.88
N ASP A 42 8.37 14.05 -5.19
CA ASP A 42 8.82 14.32 -6.56
C ASP A 42 10.03 13.44 -6.91
N PHE A 43 9.87 12.61 -7.93
CA PHE A 43 10.92 11.82 -8.55
C PHE A 43 11.06 12.26 -10.01
N ASN A 44 11.91 13.27 -10.26
CA ASN A 44 12.20 13.81 -11.59
C ASN A 44 10.94 14.24 -12.36
N GLY A 45 10.03 14.98 -11.71
CA GLY A 45 8.76 15.43 -12.27
C GLY A 45 7.66 14.36 -12.29
N ARG A 46 7.89 13.21 -11.67
CA ARG A 46 6.98 12.06 -11.65
C ARG A 46 6.71 11.61 -10.22
N ALA A 47 5.55 11.01 -10.03
CA ALA A 47 5.16 10.38 -8.78
C ALA A 47 5.51 8.89 -8.80
N VAL A 48 5.94 8.33 -7.66
CA VAL A 48 6.23 6.89 -7.54
C VAL A 48 5.11 6.19 -6.78
N ILE A 49 4.55 5.14 -7.41
CA ILE A 49 3.54 4.27 -6.82
C ILE A 49 4.16 2.90 -6.56
N SER A 50 4.10 2.46 -5.31
CA SER A 50 4.39 1.09 -4.89
C SER A 50 3.09 0.31 -4.74
N MET A 51 2.75 -0.46 -5.77
CA MET A 51 1.64 -1.41 -5.69
C MET A 51 2.08 -2.59 -4.82
N VAL A 52 1.36 -2.86 -3.75
CA VAL A 52 1.53 -4.07 -2.93
C VAL A 52 0.39 -5.03 -3.22
N ASN A 53 0.71 -6.29 -3.51
CA ASN A 53 -0.20 -7.42 -3.48
C ASN A 53 0.23 -8.34 -2.33
N VAL A 54 -0.69 -8.61 -1.40
CA VAL A 54 -0.39 -9.42 -0.20
C VAL A 54 -1.60 -10.24 0.22
N LYS A 55 -1.34 -11.46 0.68
CA LYS A 55 -2.34 -12.33 1.30
C LYS A 55 -2.23 -12.16 2.82
N LEU A 56 -3.21 -11.50 3.42
CA LEU A 56 -3.29 -11.37 4.86
C LEU A 56 -4.01 -12.58 5.45
N LYS A 57 -3.38 -13.22 6.43
CA LYS A 57 -3.93 -14.37 7.14
C LYS A 57 -4.05 -14.10 8.63
N GLN A 58 -4.94 -14.84 9.28
CA GLN A 58 -5.19 -14.76 10.71
C GLN A 58 -5.45 -13.33 11.23
N MET A 59 -6.02 -12.46 10.38
CA MET A 59 -6.30 -11.07 10.75
C MET A 59 -7.42 -11.02 11.77
N ARG A 60 -7.20 -10.29 12.86
CA ARG A 60 -8.20 -10.07 13.92
C ARG A 60 -7.84 -8.85 14.76
N PRO A 61 -8.82 -8.22 15.44
CA PRO A 61 -8.53 -7.36 16.58
C PRO A 61 -7.65 -8.12 17.59
N SER A 62 -6.64 -7.47 18.18
CA SER A 62 -5.67 -8.17 19.04
C SER A 62 -6.30 -8.82 20.29
N PHE A 63 -7.49 -8.38 20.70
CA PHE A 63 -8.24 -8.93 21.83
C PHE A 63 -9.26 -10.02 21.44
N PHE A 64 -9.49 -10.26 20.15
CA PHE A 64 -10.38 -11.34 19.69
C PHE A 64 -9.66 -12.69 19.77
N PRO A 65 -10.34 -13.81 20.01
CA PRO A 65 -9.74 -15.15 19.97
C PRO A 65 -9.30 -15.56 18.55
N LYS A 66 -8.35 -16.50 18.42
CA LYS A 66 -7.71 -16.88 17.13
C LYS A 66 -8.72 -17.47 16.13
N TRP A 67 -9.72 -18.20 16.61
CA TRP A 67 -10.73 -18.87 15.79
C TRP A 67 -11.72 -17.89 15.11
N LEU A 68 -11.75 -16.62 15.54
CA LEU A 68 -12.52 -15.54 14.88
C LEU A 68 -11.69 -14.72 13.89
N SER A 69 -10.53 -15.23 13.49
CA SER A 69 -9.70 -14.54 12.50
C SER A 69 -10.27 -14.65 11.09
N PHE A 70 -9.87 -13.70 10.24
CA PHE A 70 -10.25 -13.66 8.84
C PHE A 70 -9.01 -13.54 7.96
N GLU A 71 -9.17 -13.92 6.69
CA GLU A 71 -8.11 -13.87 5.69
C GLU A 71 -8.64 -13.13 4.46
N TYR A 72 -7.78 -12.39 3.77
CA TYR A 72 -8.13 -11.72 2.53
C TYR A 72 -6.89 -11.35 1.73
N GLN A 73 -7.08 -11.20 0.42
CA GLN A 73 -6.07 -10.60 -0.43
C GLN A 73 -6.28 -9.08 -0.46
N HIS A 74 -5.19 -8.35 -0.27
CA HIS A 74 -5.15 -6.91 -0.32
C HIS A 74 -4.20 -6.46 -1.40
N VAL A 75 -4.71 -5.64 -2.32
CA VAL A 75 -3.91 -5.01 -3.35
C VAL A 75 -4.04 -3.51 -3.17
N ALA A 76 -2.94 -2.76 -3.10
CA ALA A 76 -3.03 -1.32 -2.85
C ALA A 76 -1.98 -0.51 -3.57
N PHE A 77 -2.39 0.64 -4.09
CA PHE A 77 -1.51 1.64 -4.72
C PHE A 77 -1.05 2.63 -3.65
N ARG A 78 0.19 2.46 -3.21
CA ARG A 78 0.81 3.30 -2.19
C ARG A 78 1.68 4.34 -2.87
N LEU A 79 1.22 5.57 -2.89
CA LEU A 79 1.97 6.71 -3.40
C LEU A 79 3.04 7.10 -2.38
N LEU A 80 4.29 7.27 -2.83
CA LEU A 80 5.35 7.81 -1.98
C LEU A 80 5.08 9.31 -1.75
N VAL A 81 5.20 9.73 -0.49
CA VAL A 81 4.96 11.13 -0.09
C VAL A 81 6.23 11.73 0.51
N ASP A 82 6.40 13.02 0.30
CA ASP A 82 7.39 13.81 1.02
C ASP A 82 6.78 14.25 2.34
N ASP A 83 7.00 13.45 3.39
CA ASP A 83 6.48 13.71 4.72
C ASP A 83 7.45 14.48 5.61
N THR A 84 8.51 15.10 5.06
CA THR A 84 9.55 15.81 5.83
C THR A 84 9.01 16.96 6.68
N ASN A 85 7.89 17.55 6.30
CA ASN A 85 7.17 18.56 7.11
C ASN A 85 6.24 17.94 8.17
N LEU A 86 6.07 16.62 8.16
CA LEU A 86 5.22 15.86 9.09
C LEU A 86 6.04 14.96 10.01
N ASN A 87 7.37 14.94 9.86
CA ASN A 87 8.27 14.06 10.59
C ASN A 87 9.69 14.64 10.74
N SER A 88 10.42 14.21 11.77
CA SER A 88 11.76 14.73 12.09
C SER A 88 12.91 14.06 11.30
N GLY A 89 12.63 13.39 10.18
CA GLY A 89 13.60 12.59 9.45
C GLY A 89 13.34 12.48 7.95
N LYS A 90 13.97 11.49 7.31
CA LYS A 90 13.86 11.25 5.87
C LYS A 90 12.44 10.88 5.47
N ALA A 91 12.06 11.25 4.24
CA ALA A 91 10.79 10.86 3.65
C ALA A 91 10.66 9.34 3.57
N LYS A 92 9.67 8.81 4.28
CA LYS A 92 9.36 7.36 4.39
C LYS A 92 7.85 7.11 4.37
N GLY A 93 7.07 8.16 4.14
CA GLY A 93 5.63 8.09 4.09
C GLY A 93 5.08 7.48 2.82
N ILE A 94 3.90 6.86 2.97
CA ILE A 94 3.00 6.60 1.85
C ILE A 94 1.61 7.15 2.08
N TYR A 95 0.90 7.40 0.97
CA TYR A 95 -0.53 7.64 0.94
C TYR A 95 -1.20 6.54 0.09
N PHE A 96 -2.26 5.94 0.61
CA PHE A 96 -3.01 4.93 -0.12
C PHE A 96 -3.97 5.59 -1.12
N LEU A 97 -3.59 5.63 -2.40
CA LEU A 97 -4.43 6.18 -3.47
C LEU A 97 -5.66 5.31 -3.73
N LYS A 98 -5.44 4.00 -3.78
CA LYS A 98 -6.47 3.00 -4.04
C LYS A 98 -6.13 1.73 -3.26
N SER A 99 -7.16 1.07 -2.79
CA SER A 99 -7.07 -0.25 -2.17
C SER A 99 -8.14 -1.16 -2.75
N PHE A 100 -7.78 -2.41 -2.94
CA PHE A 100 -8.60 -3.42 -3.59
C PHE A 100 -8.61 -4.70 -2.75
N THR A 101 -9.72 -5.42 -2.82
CA THR A 101 -9.86 -6.76 -2.27
C THR A 101 -10.86 -7.57 -3.10
N ASN A 102 -10.71 -8.89 -3.06
CA ASN A 102 -11.67 -9.82 -3.64
C ASN A 102 -12.83 -10.16 -2.69
N LYS A 103 -12.85 -9.64 -1.45
CA LYS A 103 -13.90 -9.92 -0.45
C LYS A 103 -14.79 -8.69 -0.17
N PRO A 104 -16.03 -8.65 -0.69
CA PRO A 104 -16.97 -7.54 -0.50
C PRO A 104 -17.20 -7.12 0.95
N LEU A 105 -17.30 -8.09 1.87
CA LEU A 105 -17.47 -7.83 3.30
C LEU A 105 -16.28 -7.06 3.89
N ILE A 106 -15.05 -7.36 3.45
CA ILE A 106 -13.83 -6.69 3.92
C ILE A 106 -13.75 -5.26 3.38
N SER A 107 -14.25 -5.00 2.18
CA SER A 107 -14.38 -3.63 1.65
C SER A 107 -15.31 -2.77 2.52
N VAL A 108 -16.47 -3.33 2.91
CA VAL A 108 -17.44 -2.62 3.76
C VAL A 108 -16.88 -2.36 5.18
N PHE A 109 -16.34 -3.39 5.85
CA PHE A 109 -15.78 -3.24 7.20
C PHE A 109 -14.48 -2.42 7.23
N GLY A 110 -13.61 -2.62 6.25
CA GLY A 110 -12.35 -1.87 6.12
C GLY A 110 -12.57 -0.38 5.95
N ASN A 111 -13.59 0.04 5.19
CA ASN A 111 -13.94 1.45 5.01
C ASN A 111 -14.64 2.09 6.22
N LEU A 112 -15.30 1.27 7.04
CA LEU A 112 -15.89 1.70 8.31
C LEU A 112 -14.82 1.93 9.40
N LEU A 113 -13.69 1.22 9.32
CA LEU A 113 -12.64 1.20 10.34
C LEU A 113 -11.35 1.92 9.92
N SER A 114 -11.21 2.28 8.65
CA SER A 114 -10.01 2.92 8.12
C SER A 114 -10.33 4.02 7.11
N HIS A 115 -9.29 4.74 6.68
CA HIS A 115 -9.37 5.74 5.64
C HIS A 115 -9.02 5.19 4.25
N TYR A 116 -8.81 3.87 4.11
CA TYR A 116 -8.11 3.28 2.96
C TYR A 116 -8.94 3.06 1.68
N LYS A 117 -10.18 3.57 1.61
CA LYS A 117 -11.05 3.51 0.42
C LYS A 117 -10.96 2.15 -0.30
N LEU A 118 -11.10 1.05 0.45
CA LEU A 118 -11.14 -0.30 -0.12
C LEU A 118 -12.28 -0.40 -1.12
N SER A 119 -12.01 -1.05 -2.24
CA SER A 119 -12.97 -1.28 -3.31
C SER A 119 -12.88 -2.73 -3.77
N ASN A 120 -13.97 -3.26 -4.30
CA ASN A 120 -13.95 -4.61 -4.85
C ASN A 120 -13.26 -4.58 -6.21
N ALA A 121 -12.48 -5.63 -6.47
CA ALA A 121 -11.85 -5.90 -7.76
C ALA A 121 -11.80 -7.41 -7.99
N GLU A 122 -11.81 -7.80 -9.25
CA GLU A 122 -11.50 -9.16 -9.67
C GLU A 122 -9.98 -9.33 -9.66
N ILE A 123 -9.49 -10.39 -9.03
CA ILE A 123 -8.06 -10.66 -8.84
C ILE A 123 -7.77 -12.10 -9.25
N HIS A 124 -6.80 -12.30 -10.14
CA HIS A 124 -6.37 -13.61 -10.64
C HIS A 124 -4.85 -13.74 -10.56
N ASP A 125 -4.36 -14.84 -9.95
CA ASP A 125 -2.93 -15.05 -9.60
C ASP A 125 -2.35 -16.38 -10.15
N VAL A 126 -2.81 -16.87 -11.31
CA VAL A 126 -2.43 -18.23 -11.79
C VAL A 126 -1.24 -18.23 -12.75
N TYR A 127 -1.26 -17.41 -13.80
CA TYR A 127 -0.22 -17.36 -14.85
C TYR A 127 0.49 -16.00 -14.93
N GLY A 128 0.40 -15.26 -13.83
CA GLY A 128 0.58 -13.82 -13.78
C GLY A 128 -0.46 -13.26 -12.82
N PHE A 129 -0.36 -11.95 -12.58
CA PHE A 129 -1.31 -11.22 -11.77
C PHE A 129 -2.17 -10.34 -12.66
N ASP A 130 -3.47 -10.45 -12.50
CA ASP A 130 -4.47 -9.60 -13.13
C ASP A 130 -5.40 -9.02 -12.08
N LEU A 131 -5.54 -7.70 -12.09
CA LEU A 131 -6.54 -6.98 -11.32
C LEU A 131 -7.44 -6.22 -12.27
N TRP A 132 -8.75 -6.41 -12.13
CA TRP A 132 -9.78 -5.72 -12.89
C TRP A 132 -10.77 -5.01 -11.97
N GLN A 133 -11.05 -3.75 -12.28
CA GLN A 133 -12.11 -2.97 -11.67
C GLN A 133 -12.85 -2.21 -12.77
N ASN A 134 -14.05 -2.70 -13.13
CA ASN A 134 -14.80 -2.19 -14.27
C ASN A 134 -13.93 -2.24 -15.55
N LYS A 135 -13.70 -1.08 -16.19
CA LYS A 135 -12.83 -0.95 -17.38
C LYS A 135 -11.36 -0.69 -17.05
N LYS A 136 -11.00 -0.65 -15.76
CA LYS A 136 -9.62 -0.42 -15.32
C LYS A 136 -8.93 -1.74 -15.01
N PHE A 137 -7.66 -1.85 -15.38
CA PHE A 137 -6.87 -3.05 -15.17
C PHE A 137 -5.43 -2.75 -14.78
N LEU A 138 -4.83 -3.71 -14.08
CA LEU A 138 -3.39 -3.81 -13.87
C LEU A 138 -2.98 -5.27 -14.05
N HIS A 139 -1.99 -5.49 -14.90
CA HIS A 139 -1.40 -6.78 -15.17
C HIS A 139 0.09 -6.74 -14.85
N TYR A 140 0.61 -7.78 -14.21
CA TYR A 140 2.04 -8.02 -14.16
C TYR A 140 2.39 -9.50 -14.18
N ASN A 141 3.60 -9.84 -14.63
CA ASN A 141 4.11 -11.20 -14.62
C ASN A 141 5.56 -11.23 -14.11
N LEU A 142 5.80 -12.01 -13.05
CA LEU A 142 7.08 -12.11 -12.36
C LEU A 142 7.75 -13.45 -12.66
N ASN A 143 9.08 -13.48 -12.70
CA ASN A 143 9.85 -14.71 -12.82
C ASN A 143 11.21 -14.63 -12.12
N GLU A 144 11.95 -15.75 -12.17
CA GLU A 144 13.21 -15.95 -11.47
C GLU A 144 14.44 -15.43 -12.21
N LYS A 145 14.27 -14.76 -13.37
CA LYS A 145 15.41 -14.17 -14.10
C LYS A 145 16.05 -13.06 -13.27
N THR A 146 17.31 -12.73 -13.58
CA THR A 146 18.01 -11.63 -12.93
C THR A 146 17.33 -10.29 -13.27
N PRO A 147 16.84 -9.54 -12.27
CA PRO A 147 16.20 -8.25 -12.48
C PRO A 147 17.22 -7.12 -12.68
N LEU A 148 16.80 -6.06 -13.39
CA LEU A 148 17.52 -4.80 -13.36
C LEU A 148 17.37 -4.16 -11.97
N GLN A 149 18.49 -3.99 -11.27
CA GLN A 149 18.49 -3.47 -9.91
C GLN A 149 18.72 -1.96 -9.91
N LYS A 150 17.86 -1.24 -9.18
CA LYS A 150 17.97 0.20 -8.92
C LYS A 150 18.05 0.42 -7.42
N GLU A 151 19.25 0.64 -6.90
CA GLU A 151 19.49 0.64 -5.44
C GLU A 151 18.63 1.66 -4.69
N TRP A 152 18.45 2.85 -5.28
CA TRP A 152 17.57 3.86 -4.72
C TRP A 152 16.13 3.34 -4.51
N LEU A 153 15.61 2.52 -5.42
CA LEU A 153 14.25 1.99 -5.34
C LEU A 153 14.14 1.00 -4.20
N LYS A 154 15.11 0.08 -4.06
CA LYS A 154 15.13 -0.87 -2.94
C LYS A 154 15.23 -0.14 -1.60
N THR A 155 16.11 0.86 -1.52
CA THR A 155 16.26 1.69 -0.32
C THR A 155 14.96 2.42 0.02
N SER A 156 14.33 3.12 -0.94
CA SER A 156 13.10 3.87 -0.73
C SER A 156 11.93 2.97 -0.32
N ILE A 157 11.69 1.87 -1.04
CA ILE A 157 10.58 0.95 -0.76
C ILE A 157 10.80 0.17 0.54
N GLY A 158 12.05 -0.22 0.83
CA GLY A 158 12.41 -0.91 2.06
C GLY A 158 12.24 -0.04 3.31
N ALA A 159 12.46 1.28 3.18
CA ALA A 159 12.42 2.23 4.27
C ALA A 159 11.01 2.70 4.67
N ILE A 160 9.96 2.40 3.90
CA ILE A 160 8.57 2.84 4.18
C ILE A 160 8.13 2.34 5.56
N ASP A 161 7.85 3.23 6.51
CA ASP A 161 7.49 2.87 7.89
C ASP A 161 6.21 3.56 8.39
N ARG A 162 5.54 4.34 7.54
CA ARG A 162 4.34 5.08 7.91
C ARG A 162 3.38 5.29 6.75
N ALA A 163 2.10 5.37 7.10
CA ALA A 163 1.02 5.67 6.17
C ALA A 163 0.21 6.88 6.66
N TYR A 164 -0.09 7.79 5.73
CA TYR A 164 -0.85 8.99 6.01
C TYR A 164 -2.29 8.88 5.50
N ALA A 165 -3.20 9.51 6.24
CA ALA A 165 -4.59 9.69 5.88
C ALA A 165 -5.05 11.10 6.24
N VAL A 166 -6.08 11.59 5.55
CA VAL A 166 -6.68 12.90 5.80
C VAL A 166 -8.18 12.73 6.02
N ASP A 167 -8.70 13.34 7.09
CA ASP A 167 -10.12 13.44 7.40
C ASP A 167 -10.45 14.82 7.96
N ASN A 168 -11.38 15.54 7.31
CA ASN A 168 -11.76 16.92 7.64
C ASN A 168 -10.53 17.83 7.87
N SER A 169 -9.58 17.81 6.91
CA SER A 169 -8.30 18.54 6.96
C SER A 169 -7.37 18.21 8.13
N SER A 170 -7.72 17.23 8.97
CA SER A 170 -6.81 16.66 9.96
C SER A 170 -5.99 15.54 9.33
N ILE A 171 -4.68 15.57 9.55
CA ILE A 171 -3.75 14.53 9.11
C ILE A 171 -3.63 13.47 10.20
N TYR A 172 -3.68 12.22 9.79
CA TYR A 172 -3.49 11.04 10.63
C TYR A 172 -2.31 10.23 10.10
N CYS A 173 -1.49 9.74 11.02
CA CYS A 173 -0.35 8.88 10.72
C CYS A 173 -0.53 7.52 11.41
N THR A 174 -0.39 6.45 10.62
CA THR A 174 -0.27 5.08 11.10
C THR A 174 1.19 4.66 10.95
N LEU A 175 1.83 4.25 12.05
CA LEU A 175 3.14 3.61 11.99
C LEU A 175 2.98 2.14 11.58
N ILE A 176 3.78 1.73 10.60
CA ILE A 176 3.82 0.37 10.07
C ILE A 176 4.89 -0.39 10.84
N GLN A 177 4.47 -1.10 11.90
CA GLN A 177 5.38 -1.91 12.71
C GLN A 177 5.57 -3.30 12.10
N ARG A 178 6.82 -3.61 11.80
CA ARG A 178 7.30 -4.92 11.35
C ARG A 178 8.70 -5.13 11.91
N GLU A 179 9.00 -6.32 12.37
CA GLU A 179 10.33 -6.67 12.89
C GLU A 179 11.37 -6.70 11.76
N LYS A 180 10.97 -7.24 10.62
CA LYS A 180 11.79 -7.36 9.41
C LYS A 180 10.99 -7.04 8.15
N TRP A 181 11.71 -6.67 7.10
CA TRP A 181 11.15 -6.45 5.77
C TRP A 181 12.15 -6.84 4.68
N PRO A 182 12.39 -8.15 4.53
CA PRO A 182 13.41 -8.67 3.64
C PRO A 182 12.87 -8.66 2.20
N ILE A 183 12.80 -7.47 1.61
CA ILE A 183 12.42 -7.35 0.19
C ILE A 183 13.57 -7.81 -0.69
N GLU A 184 13.27 -8.73 -1.60
CA GLU A 184 14.20 -9.28 -2.57
C GLU A 184 13.76 -8.87 -3.96
N TRP A 185 14.73 -8.61 -4.84
CA TRP A 185 14.42 -8.27 -6.22
C TRP A 185 13.82 -9.48 -6.93
N VAL A 186 12.81 -9.23 -7.77
CA VAL A 186 12.24 -10.22 -8.67
C VAL A 186 12.09 -9.60 -10.06
N ASN A 187 12.36 -10.38 -11.10
CA ASN A 187 12.23 -9.88 -12.45
C ASN A 187 10.76 -9.83 -12.88
N CYS A 188 10.43 -8.83 -13.69
CA CYS A 188 9.10 -8.61 -14.22
C CYS A 188 9.19 -8.66 -15.75
N ILE A 189 8.54 -9.64 -16.36
CA ILE A 189 8.56 -9.85 -17.82
C ILE A 189 7.39 -9.15 -18.53
N GLY A 190 6.42 -8.64 -17.78
CA GLY A 190 5.31 -7.87 -18.31
C GLY A 190 4.71 -7.01 -17.21
N PHE A 191 4.50 -5.74 -17.51
CA PHE A 191 3.73 -4.82 -16.68
C PHE A 191 2.87 -3.95 -17.59
N LYS A 192 1.58 -3.87 -17.30
CA LYS A 192 0.65 -3.01 -18.03
C LYS A 192 -0.47 -2.56 -17.13
N THR A 193 -0.87 -1.30 -17.23
CA THR A 193 -2.02 -0.78 -16.50
C THR A 193 -2.67 0.36 -17.28
N ASN A 194 -3.96 0.55 -17.11
CA ASN A 194 -4.67 1.74 -17.59
C ASN A 194 -5.28 2.56 -16.44
N PHE A 195 -4.92 2.26 -15.19
CA PHE A 195 -5.24 3.12 -14.05
C PHE A 195 -4.60 4.50 -14.20
N PHE A 196 -3.40 4.54 -14.80
CA PHE A 196 -2.67 5.75 -15.16
C PHE A 196 -2.15 5.59 -16.59
N LYS A 197 -2.29 6.63 -17.42
CA LYS A 197 -1.92 6.62 -18.83
C LYS A 197 -0.42 6.57 -19.03
N THR A 198 0.32 7.24 -18.14
CA THR A 198 1.78 7.41 -18.24
C THR A 198 2.54 6.42 -17.37
N ALA A 199 1.93 5.32 -16.94
CA ALA A 199 2.58 4.36 -16.04
C ALA A 199 3.85 3.74 -16.64
N GLU A 200 4.97 3.88 -15.95
CA GLU A 200 6.27 3.35 -16.34
C GLU A 200 6.84 2.45 -15.25
N PHE A 201 7.10 1.19 -15.59
CA PHE A 201 7.65 0.22 -14.64
C PHE A 201 9.03 0.63 -14.12
N LEU A 202 9.22 0.56 -12.81
CA LEU A 202 10.49 0.87 -12.16
C LEU A 202 11.23 -0.36 -11.66
N GLY A 203 10.50 -1.34 -11.11
CA GLY A 203 11.07 -2.54 -10.50
C GLY A 203 10.07 -3.30 -9.65
N ALA A 204 10.35 -4.57 -9.37
CA ALA A 204 9.51 -5.42 -8.55
C ALA A 204 10.30 -6.10 -7.43
N PHE A 205 9.61 -6.38 -6.32
CA PHE A 205 10.15 -7.12 -5.19
C PHE A 205 9.19 -8.21 -4.71
N SER A 206 9.72 -9.20 -4.01
CA SER A 206 8.94 -10.13 -3.20
C SER A 206 9.45 -10.19 -1.77
N VAL A 207 8.60 -10.66 -0.86
CA VAL A 207 9.01 -11.12 0.47
C VAL A 207 8.74 -12.61 0.52
N ASN A 208 9.81 -13.40 0.65
CA ASN A 208 9.74 -14.86 0.61
C ASN A 208 9.44 -15.48 1.98
N GLU A 209 9.30 -14.65 3.01
CA GLU A 209 9.02 -15.04 4.38
C GLU A 209 7.62 -14.59 4.81
N VAL A 210 7.04 -15.30 5.78
CA VAL A 210 5.83 -14.84 6.47
C VAL A 210 6.21 -13.75 7.46
N ILE A 211 5.53 -12.61 7.39
CA ILE A 211 5.82 -11.45 8.26
C ILE A 211 4.70 -11.28 9.28
N ASP A 212 5.04 -11.34 10.55
CA ASP A 212 4.13 -10.94 11.62
C ASP A 212 3.80 -9.46 11.51
N TYR A 213 2.51 -9.16 11.57
CA TYR A 213 2.00 -7.83 11.29
C TYR A 213 1.11 -7.32 12.39
N LYS A 214 1.45 -6.13 12.89
CA LYS A 214 0.63 -5.37 13.83
C LYS A 214 0.24 -4.05 13.20
N TRP A 215 -1.07 -3.84 13.13
CA TRP A 215 -1.62 -2.57 12.69
C TRP A 215 -1.90 -1.70 13.92
N LEU A 216 -1.12 -0.63 14.09
CA LEU A 216 -1.36 0.34 15.16
C LEU A 216 -2.45 1.35 14.79
N PRO A 217 -3.25 1.82 15.76
CA PRO A 217 -4.24 2.85 15.50
C PRO A 217 -3.60 4.13 14.96
N ALA A 218 -4.27 4.76 14.00
CA ALA A 218 -3.81 6.02 13.44
C ALA A 218 -3.84 7.13 14.51
N LYS A 219 -2.78 7.93 14.57
CA LYS A 219 -2.69 9.08 15.48
C LYS A 219 -2.86 10.35 14.69
N LYS A 220 -3.66 11.28 15.20
CA LYS A 220 -3.71 12.64 14.64
C LYS A 220 -2.35 13.29 14.85
N ILE A 221 -1.82 13.93 13.82
CA ILE A 221 -0.56 14.67 13.87
C ILE A 221 -0.78 16.10 13.40
N SER A 222 0.10 16.99 13.85
CA SER A 222 0.25 18.34 13.30
C SER A 222 1.50 18.40 12.43
N ALA A 223 1.53 19.30 11.46
CA ALA A 223 2.78 19.62 10.77
C ALA A 223 3.82 20.10 11.78
N LEU A 224 5.07 19.72 11.55
CA LEU A 224 6.20 20.33 12.24
C LEU A 224 6.35 21.73 11.62
N LEU A 225 6.22 22.76 12.46
CA LEU A 225 6.44 24.15 12.06
C LEU A 225 7.89 24.34 11.59
#